data_AF-A0A091KBY1-F1
#
_entry.id   AF-A0A091KBY1-F1
#
_cell.length_a   1.000
_cell.length_b   1.000
_cell.length_c   1.000
_cell.angle_alpha   90.00
_cell.angle_beta   90.00
_cell.angle_gamma   90.00
#
_symmetry.space_group_name_H-M   'P 1'
#
loop_
_entity.id
_entity.type
_entity.pdbx_description
1 polymer ?
#
loop_
_entity_poly.entity_id
_entity_poly.type
_entity_poly.pdbx_seq_one_letter_code
_entity_poly.pdbx_strand_id
1 'polypeptide(L)'
;QASGVQVADEVCRIFYDMKVRKCSTPEEVKKRKKAVIFCLSPDKKCIIVEEGKEILVGDVGVTVTDPFKHFVQMLPEKDCRYALYDASFETKESKKEELMFFLWAPEQAPLKSKMIYASSKDAIKKKFQGM
;
A
#
# COMPACT_ATOMS: atom_id res chain seq x y z
N GLN A 1 -4.64 16.99 16.30
CA GLN A 1 -5.13 17.95 15.28
C GLN A 1 -5.07 17.23 13.94
N ALA A 2 -6.21 16.95 13.31
CA ALA A 2 -6.23 16.24 12.02
C ALA A 2 -5.71 17.21 10.93
N SER A 3 -4.79 16.75 10.08
CA SER A 3 -4.10 17.59 9.07
C SER A 3 -5.01 18.14 7.95
N GLY A 4 -6.32 17.85 7.99
CA GLY A 4 -7.26 18.20 6.92
C GLY A 4 -7.05 17.39 5.64
N VAL A 5 -6.15 16.39 5.65
CA VAL A 5 -5.85 15.58 4.48
C VAL A 5 -6.99 14.61 4.19
N GLN A 6 -7.49 14.66 2.97
CA GLN A 6 -8.52 13.79 2.43
C GLN A 6 -7.89 12.50 1.90
N VAL A 7 -8.70 11.45 1.73
CA VAL A 7 -8.29 10.19 1.12
C VAL A 7 -9.09 10.04 -0.16
N ALA A 8 -8.42 9.85 -1.29
CA ALA A 8 -9.10 9.66 -2.56
C ALA A 8 -9.96 8.39 -2.55
N ASP A 9 -11.08 8.42 -3.26
CA ASP A 9 -12.01 7.28 -3.35
C ASP A 9 -11.33 6.05 -3.95
N GLU A 10 -10.42 6.25 -4.89
CA GLU A 10 -9.63 5.18 -5.49
C GLU A 10 -8.79 4.41 -4.46
N VAL A 11 -8.16 5.10 -3.51
CA VAL A 11 -7.40 4.48 -2.41
C VAL A 11 -8.31 3.60 -1.55
N CYS A 12 -9.55 4.05 -1.30
CA CYS A 12 -10.54 3.29 -0.54
C CYS A 12 -11.02 2.05 -1.32
N ARG A 13 -11.25 2.19 -2.63
CA ARG A 13 -11.63 1.07 -3.51
C ARG A 13 -10.55 0.01 -3.56
N ILE A 14 -9.29 0.40 -3.79
CA ILE A 14 -8.15 -0.52 -3.81
C ILE A 14 -8.02 -1.27 -2.48
N PHE A 15 -8.14 -0.58 -1.35
CA PHE A 15 -8.12 -1.24 -0.04
C PHE A 15 -9.22 -2.30 0.08
N TYR A 16 -10.46 -1.96 -0.29
CA TYR A 16 -11.58 -2.90 -0.24
C TYR A 16 -11.33 -4.13 -1.13
N ASP A 17 -10.86 -3.92 -2.35
CA ASP A 17 -10.58 -4.99 -3.31
C ASP A 17 -9.46 -5.92 -2.80
N MET A 18 -8.39 -5.35 -2.25
CA MET A 18 -7.29 -6.12 -1.64
C MET A 18 -7.74 -6.88 -0.39
N LYS A 19 -8.62 -6.29 0.42
CA LYS A 19 -9.13 -6.91 1.66
C LYS A 19 -10.08 -8.07 1.38
N VAL A 20 -11.00 -7.89 0.44
CA VAL A 20 -12.07 -8.86 0.16
C VAL A 20 -11.59 -10.00 -0.72
N ARG A 21 -10.57 -9.78 -1.57
CA ARG A 21 -9.95 -10.81 -2.43
C ARG A 21 -10.96 -11.57 -3.31
N LYS A 22 -12.08 -10.95 -3.67
CA LYS A 22 -13.10 -11.56 -4.54
C LYS A 22 -12.54 -11.72 -5.95
N CYS A 23 -12.11 -12.92 -6.30
CA CYS A 23 -11.81 -13.32 -7.67
C CYS A 23 -12.29 -14.75 -7.89
N SER A 24 -12.99 -14.98 -8.99
CA SER A 24 -13.55 -16.29 -9.31
C SER A 24 -12.80 -16.97 -10.45
N THR A 25 -12.05 -16.20 -11.25
CA THR A 25 -11.29 -16.71 -12.39
C THR A 25 -9.77 -16.55 -12.22
N PRO A 26 -8.95 -17.43 -12.82
CA PRO A 26 -7.50 -17.30 -12.80
C PRO A 26 -6.99 -15.96 -13.36
N GLU A 27 -7.67 -15.40 -14.35
CA GLU A 27 -7.34 -14.12 -14.99
C GLU A 27 -7.55 -12.93 -14.04
N GLU A 28 -8.62 -12.96 -13.24
CA GLU A 28 -8.88 -11.94 -12.20
C GLU A 28 -7.88 -12.04 -11.06
N VAL A 29 -7.51 -13.26 -10.65
CA VAL A 29 -6.49 -13.47 -9.61
C VAL A 29 -5.17 -12.82 -10.02
N LYS A 30 -4.76 -12.96 -11.28
CA LYS A 30 -3.53 -12.33 -11.79
C LYS A 30 -3.56 -10.80 -11.72
N LYS A 31 -4.73 -10.18 -11.86
CA LYS A 31 -4.91 -8.72 -11.79
C LYS A 31 -5.01 -8.18 -10.36
N ARG A 32 -5.08 -9.06 -9.34
CA ARG A 32 -5.06 -8.61 -7.94
C ARG A 32 -3.77 -7.89 -7.64
N LYS A 33 -3.86 -6.86 -6.81
CA LYS A 33 -2.70 -6.16 -6.28
C LYS A 33 -2.08 -6.99 -5.14
N LYS A 34 -0.80 -7.34 -5.30
CA LYS A 34 0.07 -7.87 -4.24
C LYS A 34 0.60 -6.74 -3.36
N ALA A 35 0.95 -5.62 -3.97
CA ALA A 35 1.40 -4.41 -3.28
C ALA A 35 0.91 -3.17 -4.02
N VAL A 36 0.67 -2.08 -3.29
CA VAL A 36 0.35 -0.77 -3.85
C VAL A 36 0.91 0.33 -2.96
N ILE A 37 1.49 1.35 -3.58
CA ILE A 37 2.05 2.51 -2.89
C ILE A 37 1.11 3.71 -3.08
N PHE A 38 0.94 4.46 -1.99
CA PHE A 38 0.19 5.71 -1.96
C PHE A 38 1.11 6.86 -1.55
N CYS A 39 0.85 8.03 -2.10
CA CYS A 39 1.56 9.26 -1.79
C CYS A 39 0.57 10.38 -1.45
N LEU A 40 1.10 11.47 -0.91
CA LEU A 40 0.36 12.72 -0.85
C LEU A 40 0.35 13.37 -2.24
N SER A 41 -0.79 13.97 -2.60
CA SER A 41 -0.90 14.84 -3.77
C SER A 41 0.13 15.97 -3.72
N PRO A 42 0.48 16.60 -4.86
CA PRO A 42 1.47 17.69 -4.89
C PRO A 42 1.15 18.86 -3.95
N ASP A 43 -0.13 19.15 -3.74
CA ASP A 43 -0.63 20.18 -2.81
C ASP A 43 -0.70 19.70 -1.34
N LYS A 44 -0.40 18.43 -1.08
CA LYS A 44 -0.38 17.75 0.22
C LYS A 44 -1.73 17.74 0.93
N LYS A 45 -2.83 17.81 0.19
CA LYS A 45 -4.19 17.80 0.73
C LYS A 45 -4.92 16.48 0.58
N CYS A 46 -4.45 15.59 -0.29
CA CYS A 46 -5.10 14.30 -0.55
C CYS A 46 -4.07 13.17 -0.51
N ILE A 47 -4.48 11.99 -0.06
CA ILE A 47 -3.74 10.74 -0.25
C ILE A 47 -4.27 10.09 -1.53
N ILE A 48 -3.37 9.82 -2.47
CA ILE A 48 -3.64 9.30 -3.81
C ILE A 48 -2.78 8.06 -4.10
N VAL A 49 -3.16 7.30 -5.12
CA VAL A 49 -2.34 6.19 -5.64
C VAL A 49 -1.12 6.74 -6.34
N GLU A 50 0.05 6.14 -6.10
CA GLU A 50 1.23 6.47 -6.87
C GLU A 50 1.25 5.62 -8.14
N GLU A 51 1.01 6.27 -9.28
CA GLU A 51 0.92 5.60 -10.57
C GLU A 51 2.19 4.79 -10.89
N GLY A 52 2.00 3.56 -11.38
CA GLY A 52 3.10 2.65 -11.73
C GLY A 52 3.86 2.06 -10.54
N LYS A 53 3.42 2.32 -9.30
CA LYS A 53 4.04 1.76 -8.07
C LYS A 53 3.13 0.71 -7.43
N GLU A 54 2.81 -0.32 -8.20
CA GLU A 54 2.05 -1.48 -7.77
C GLU A 54 2.69 -2.78 -8.25
N ILE A 55 2.42 -3.87 -7.53
CA ILE A 55 2.82 -5.23 -7.92
C ILE A 55 1.54 -6.03 -8.09
N LEU A 56 1.35 -6.68 -9.22
CA LEU A 56 0.23 -7.59 -9.41
C LEU A 56 0.61 -9.01 -8.96
N VAL A 57 -0.38 -9.77 -8.50
CA VAL A 57 -0.19 -11.18 -8.13
C VAL A 57 0.27 -12.00 -9.34
N GLY A 58 -0.18 -11.66 -10.55
CA GLY A 58 0.24 -12.32 -11.79
C GLY A 58 1.70 -12.09 -12.17
N ASP A 59 2.35 -11.07 -11.63
CA ASP A 59 3.77 -10.77 -11.87
C ASP A 59 4.69 -11.64 -11.00
N VAL A 60 4.16 -12.14 -9.87
CA VAL A 60 4.90 -12.95 -8.91
C VAL A 60 5.26 -14.30 -9.52
N GLY A 61 6.55 -14.62 -9.57
CA GLY A 61 7.09 -15.82 -10.19
C GLY A 61 7.23 -15.76 -11.71
N VAL A 62 6.87 -14.63 -12.35
CA VAL A 62 7.07 -14.39 -13.79
C VAL A 62 8.13 -13.31 -14.01
N THR A 63 7.84 -12.09 -13.56
CA THR A 63 8.74 -10.93 -13.66
C THR A 63 9.29 -10.51 -12.30
N VAL A 64 8.58 -10.86 -11.22
CA VAL A 64 8.95 -10.54 -9.83
C VAL A 64 9.23 -11.83 -9.07
N THR A 65 10.51 -12.14 -8.86
CA THR A 65 10.94 -13.35 -8.12
C THR A 65 10.71 -13.23 -6.62
N ASP A 66 11.02 -12.06 -6.04
CA ASP A 66 10.83 -11.75 -4.62
C ASP A 66 9.94 -10.50 -4.50
N PRO A 67 8.63 -10.68 -4.24
CA PRO A 67 7.67 -9.57 -4.18
C PRO A 67 7.97 -8.59 -3.06
N PHE A 68 8.48 -9.05 -1.92
CA PHE A 68 8.75 -8.17 -0.78
C PHE A 68 10.00 -7.33 -1.05
N LYS A 69 11.06 -7.94 -1.56
CA LYS A 69 12.27 -7.20 -1.96
C LYS A 69 11.97 -6.19 -3.06
N HIS A 70 11.17 -6.58 -4.07
CA HIS A 70 10.76 -5.66 -5.12
C HIS A 70 9.91 -4.51 -4.57
N PHE A 71 8.99 -4.79 -3.65
CA PHE A 71 8.21 -3.77 -2.94
C PHE A 71 9.10 -2.77 -2.21
N VAL A 72 10.11 -3.23 -1.47
CA VAL A 72 11.05 -2.35 -0.77
C VAL A 72 11.85 -1.48 -1.75
N GLN A 73 12.26 -2.03 -2.90
CA GLN A 73 12.96 -1.27 -3.94
C GLN A 73 12.09 -0.19 -4.60
N MET A 74 10.77 -0.33 -4.57
CA MET A 74 9.86 0.70 -5.08
C MET A 74 9.75 1.93 -4.17
N LEU A 75 10.07 1.79 -2.88
CA LEU A 75 9.97 2.85 -1.87
C LEU A 75 11.11 3.87 -2.03
N PRO A 76 10.82 5.18 -1.99
CA PRO A 76 11.83 6.21 -2.18
C PRO A 76 12.71 6.41 -0.94
N GLU A 77 14.02 6.65 -1.11
CA GLU A 77 14.94 6.88 0.02
C GLU A 77 14.79 8.27 0.66
N LYS A 78 14.28 9.24 -0.11
CA LYS A 78 14.24 10.67 0.26
C LYS A 78 12.83 11.23 0.43
N ASP A 79 11.82 10.36 0.47
CA ASP A 79 10.44 10.78 0.71
C ASP A 79 9.63 9.71 1.44
N CYS A 80 8.49 10.11 1.98
CA CYS A 80 7.59 9.23 2.71
C CYS A 80 6.53 8.62 1.78
N ARG A 81 6.01 7.44 2.14
CA ARG A 81 4.90 6.77 1.44
C ARG A 81 4.00 6.04 2.41
N TYR A 82 2.75 5.83 2.03
CA TYR A 82 1.96 4.75 2.60
C TYR A 82 1.94 3.58 1.63
N ALA A 83 1.70 2.38 2.12
CA ALA A 83 1.51 1.24 1.24
C ALA A 83 0.62 0.19 1.87
N LEU A 84 0.03 -0.63 1.01
CA LEU A 84 -0.57 -1.91 1.37
C LEU A 84 0.23 -3.04 0.73
N TYR A 85 0.44 -4.11 1.48
CA TYR A 85 1.10 -5.32 1.01
C TYR A 85 0.32 -6.54 1.48
N ASP A 86 -0.08 -7.39 0.55
CA ASP A 86 -0.76 -8.65 0.83
C ASP A 86 0.29 -9.72 1.14
N ALA A 87 0.69 -9.85 2.41
CA ALA A 87 1.73 -10.77 2.83
C ALA A 87 1.19 -12.21 2.82
N SER A 88 1.87 -13.11 2.13
CA SER A 88 1.58 -14.54 2.19
C SER A 88 2.73 -15.24 2.91
N PHE A 89 2.44 -15.92 4.01
CA PHE A 89 3.45 -16.65 4.79
C PHE A 89 2.91 -18.00 5.25
N GLU A 90 3.82 -18.96 5.40
CA GLU A 90 3.48 -20.30 5.87
C GLU A 90 3.81 -20.41 7.35
N THR A 91 2.84 -20.83 8.14
CA THR A 91 3.07 -21.33 9.49
C THR A 91 3.16 -22.86 9.44
N LYS A 92 3.61 -23.48 10.54
CA LYS A 92 3.64 -24.95 10.65
C LYS A 92 2.28 -25.62 10.41
N GLU A 93 1.19 -24.86 10.54
CA GLU A 93 -0.17 -25.37 10.52
C GLU A 93 -0.94 -24.97 9.25
N SER A 94 -0.63 -23.81 8.66
CA SER A 94 -1.38 -23.31 7.51
C SER A 94 -0.64 -22.21 6.75
N LYS A 95 -1.01 -22.04 5.48
CA LYS A 95 -0.70 -20.84 4.72
C LYS A 95 -1.65 -19.72 5.16
N LYS A 96 -1.08 -18.60 5.60
CA LYS A 96 -1.81 -17.40 5.98
C LYS A 96 -1.52 -16.28 4.99
N GLU A 97 -2.52 -15.42 4.84
CA GLU A 97 -2.43 -14.24 4.01
C GLU A 97 -2.98 -13.04 4.76
N GLU A 98 -2.15 -12.03 5.00
CA GLU A 98 -2.47 -10.88 5.84
C GLU A 98 -2.21 -9.57 5.09
N LEU A 99 -3.20 -8.69 5.05
CA LEU A 99 -3.06 -7.38 4.44
C LEU A 99 -2.40 -6.42 5.43
N MET A 100 -1.18 -6.01 5.13
CA MET A 100 -0.36 -5.16 5.98
C MET A 100 -0.33 -3.72 5.47
N PHE A 101 -0.52 -2.77 6.38
CA PHE A 101 -0.36 -1.33 6.10
C PHE A 101 0.99 -0.82 6.58
N PHE A 102 1.69 -0.14 5.69
CA PHE A 102 2.99 0.47 5.96
C PHE A 102 2.90 1.99 5.91
N LEU A 103 3.59 2.63 6.85
CA LEU A 103 4.02 4.02 6.75
C LEU A 103 5.54 3.99 6.58
N TRP A 104 6.01 4.30 5.38
CA TRP A 104 7.42 4.45 5.06
C TRP A 104 7.87 5.88 5.33
N ALA A 105 8.84 6.05 6.23
CA ALA A 105 9.38 7.34 6.61
C ALA A 105 10.92 7.25 6.79
N PRO A 106 11.68 7.25 5.68
CA PRO A 106 13.12 7.01 5.72
C PRO A 106 13.86 8.19 6.36
N GLU A 107 15.04 7.94 6.91
CA GLU A 107 15.81 8.95 7.64
C GLU A 107 16.12 10.19 6.78
N GLN A 108 16.43 10.00 5.50
CA GLN A 108 16.76 11.09 4.58
C GLN A 108 15.54 11.91 4.09
N ALA A 109 14.30 11.49 4.41
CA ALA A 109 13.12 12.27 4.03
C ALA A 109 13.04 13.61 4.79
N PRO A 110 12.59 14.70 4.15
CA PRO A 110 12.43 16.00 4.79
C PRO A 110 11.54 15.91 6.04
N LEU A 111 11.96 16.56 7.13
CA LEU A 111 11.21 16.57 8.41
C LEU A 111 9.75 17.00 8.21
N LYS A 112 9.51 18.03 7.41
CA LYS A 112 8.16 18.50 7.08
C LYS A 112 7.33 17.43 6.37
N SER A 113 7.92 16.62 5.49
CA SER A 113 7.23 15.50 4.84
C SER A 113 6.83 14.46 5.88
N LYS A 114 7.79 14.02 6.71
CA LYS A 114 7.54 13.06 7.80
C LYS A 114 6.41 13.50 8.73
N MET A 115 6.38 14.78 9.11
CA MET A 115 5.32 15.33 9.96
C MET A 115 3.94 15.28 9.29
N ILE A 116 3.84 15.62 8.00
CA ILE A 116 2.56 15.60 7.28
C ILE A 116 2.06 14.17 7.12
N TYR A 117 2.93 13.23 6.74
CA TYR A 117 2.55 11.81 6.69
C TYR A 117 2.17 11.27 8.08
N ALA A 118 2.98 11.52 9.12
CA ALA A 118 2.65 11.05 10.46
C ALA A 118 1.29 11.60 10.97
N SER A 119 1.01 12.89 10.73
CA SER A 119 -0.26 13.53 11.14
C SER A 119 -1.47 13.12 10.29
N SER A 120 -1.26 12.66 9.05
CA SER A 120 -2.33 12.22 8.14
C SER A 120 -2.60 10.72 8.22
N LYS A 121 -1.77 9.95 8.93
CA LYS A 121 -1.89 8.50 9.10
C LYS A 121 -3.26 8.08 9.62
N ASP A 122 -3.82 8.81 10.57
CA ASP A 122 -5.12 8.47 11.17
C ASP A 122 -6.28 8.66 10.18
N ALA A 123 -6.15 9.57 9.21
CA ALA A 123 -7.17 9.81 8.19
C ALA A 123 -7.31 8.60 7.26
N ILE A 124 -6.19 8.04 6.79
CA ILE A 124 -6.19 6.84 5.95
C ILE A 124 -6.55 5.58 6.74
N LYS A 125 -6.02 5.41 7.96
CA LYS A 125 -6.38 4.26 8.81
C LYS A 125 -7.88 4.21 9.12
N LYS A 126 -8.54 5.35 9.33
CA LYS A 126 -10.00 5.41 9.53
C LYS A 126 -10.79 4.95 8.32
N LYS A 127 -10.27 5.12 7.09
CA LYS A 127 -10.88 4.59 5.87
C LYS A 127 -10.63 3.09 5.71
N PHE A 128 -9.49 2.62 6.20
CA PHE A 128 -9.11 1.21 6.19
C PHE A 128 -9.72 0.44 7.37
N GLN A 129 -11.05 0.51 7.52
CA GLN A 129 -11.75 -0.10 8.65
C GLN A 129 -11.57 -1.63 8.71
N GLY A 130 -11.35 -2.15 9.91
CA GLY A 130 -11.19 -3.58 10.17
C GLY A 130 -9.89 -4.17 9.61
N MET A 131 -8.84 -3.34 9.59
CA MET A 131 -7.44 -3.73 9.53
C MET A 131 -6.83 -3.59 10.91
#